data_AF-A0AAD8YD28-F1
#
_entry.id   AF-A0AAD8YD28-F1
#
_cell.length_a   1.000
_cell.length_b   1.000
_cell.length_c   1.000
_cell.angle_alpha   90.00
_cell.angle_beta   90.00
_cell.angle_gamma   90.00
#
_symmetry.space_group_name_H-M   'P 1'
#
loop_
_entity.id
_entity.type
_entity.pdbx_description
1 polymer ?
#
loop_
_entity_poly.entity_id
_entity_poly.type
_entity_poly.pdbx_seq_one_letter_code
_entity_poly.pdbx_strand_id
1 'polypeptide(L)'
;MKSIIGRGSLISTAVLTTSLLPLVVAVFSLPSARTRTRCAPTRSNHHLSISQSTAQIILAASKSTSLQLKTSSSEDKEQRQKLGRRDRKKRLDELQKQRRRNRWMKRYGTVEALQQTFGTGPPWGDLSPTQTRSLYHTLLPRSLLALNELGLVKVEDLAPLAYEARIAAKNYARSRCVWTGRVGVFLFDQYRSLRDKGRLVKPGTSSSMSWEEIWAKYESQIIRERKERGKELDEDELMMETYMRILEKSCSTNEAVDNLFLKDEGDIDGGDISLASIASQLEKDVRAILLSPSEITKAEKTEKKLEKKQLKEREKEEKMRRKADRKEERRKRKLRWW
;
A
#
# COMPACT_ATOMS: atom_id res chain seq x y z
N MET A 1 48.19 72.15 -5.06
CA MET A 1 49.11 71.26 -5.82
C MET A 1 48.44 69.91 -6.02
N LYS A 2 48.66 69.28 -7.19
CA LYS A 2 48.50 67.85 -7.55
C LYS A 2 47.13 67.15 -7.38
N SER A 3 46.61 66.79 -8.55
CA SER A 3 45.54 65.82 -8.87
C SER A 3 45.96 64.35 -8.69
N ILE A 4 44.96 63.45 -8.53
CA ILE A 4 44.82 62.02 -8.92
C ILE A 4 43.35 61.65 -8.61
N ILE A 5 42.47 61.04 -9.41
CA ILE A 5 42.46 60.36 -10.73
C ILE A 5 42.82 58.85 -10.75
N GLY A 6 41.80 58.01 -10.57
CA GLY A 6 41.76 56.57 -10.93
C GLY A 6 40.46 55.93 -10.42
N ARG A 7 39.43 55.65 -11.26
CA ARG A 7 39.27 54.56 -12.25
C ARG A 7 39.34 53.15 -11.65
N GLY A 8 38.28 52.35 -11.84
CA GLY A 8 38.29 50.93 -11.45
C GLY A 8 36.93 50.20 -11.48
N SER A 9 36.05 50.47 -12.45
CA SER A 9 34.83 49.64 -12.62
C SER A 9 35.18 48.31 -13.27
N LEU A 10 34.99 47.20 -12.55
CA LEU A 10 35.10 45.84 -13.07
C LEU A 10 33.73 45.16 -12.99
N ILE A 11 32.95 45.31 -14.06
CA ILE A 11 31.73 44.52 -14.27
C ILE A 11 32.19 43.10 -14.63
N SER A 12 32.24 42.22 -13.63
CA SER A 12 32.56 40.81 -13.83
C SER A 12 31.39 40.10 -14.52
N THR A 13 31.40 40.07 -15.85
CA THR A 13 30.47 39.27 -16.66
C THR A 13 30.72 37.78 -16.42
N ALA A 14 30.03 37.22 -15.44
CA ALA A 14 30.01 35.78 -15.21
C ALA A 14 29.36 35.10 -16.42
N VAL A 15 30.19 34.47 -17.26
CA VAL A 15 29.73 33.64 -18.36
C VAL A 15 29.05 32.42 -17.76
N LEU A 16 27.72 32.45 -17.74
CA LEU A 16 26.89 31.27 -17.50
C LEU A 16 27.09 30.30 -18.67
N THR A 17 28.18 29.52 -18.62
CA THR A 17 28.32 28.30 -19.40
C THR A 17 27.24 27.35 -18.92
N THR A 18 26.08 27.39 -19.57
CA THR A 18 25.02 26.40 -19.43
C THR A 18 25.55 25.07 -19.94
N SER A 19 26.22 24.35 -19.04
CA SER A 19 26.53 22.94 -19.21
C SER A 19 25.21 22.21 -19.36
N LEU A 20 24.78 22.05 -20.61
CA LEU A 20 23.80 21.07 -21.03
C LEU A 20 24.42 19.70 -20.75
N LEU A 21 24.37 19.29 -19.48
CA LEU A 21 24.53 17.90 -19.10
C LEU A 21 23.58 17.11 -20.00
N PRO A 22 24.08 16.18 -20.84
CA PRO A 22 23.21 15.30 -21.56
C PRO A 22 22.40 14.56 -20.51
N LEU A 23 21.09 14.81 -20.49
CA LEU A 23 20.17 14.08 -19.63
C LEU A 23 20.12 12.68 -20.22
N VAL A 24 21.09 11.85 -19.82
CA VAL A 24 21.20 10.45 -20.20
C VAL A 24 19.98 9.77 -19.61
N VAL A 25 18.91 9.78 -20.39
CA VAL A 25 17.84 8.81 -20.27
C VAL A 25 18.51 7.47 -20.50
N ALA A 26 18.92 6.85 -19.40
CA ALA A 26 19.32 5.46 -19.37
C ALA A 26 18.07 4.67 -19.79
N VAL A 27 17.92 4.49 -21.10
CA VAL A 27 16.96 3.56 -21.68
C VAL A 27 17.42 2.20 -21.21
N PHE A 28 16.87 1.77 -20.07
CA PHE A 28 17.05 0.44 -19.54
C PHE A 28 16.49 -0.55 -20.56
N SER A 29 17.36 -0.99 -21.46
CA SER A 29 17.20 -2.23 -22.23
C SER A 29 17.21 -3.39 -21.24
N LEU A 30 16.09 -3.57 -20.55
CA LEU A 30 15.81 -4.80 -19.82
C LEU A 30 15.87 -5.95 -20.84
N PRO A 31 16.61 -7.04 -20.55
CA PRO A 31 16.64 -8.18 -21.45
C PRO A 31 15.22 -8.74 -21.62
N SER A 32 14.72 -8.68 -22.85
CA SER A 32 13.37 -9.10 -23.24
C SER A 32 13.25 -10.63 -23.29
N ALA A 33 13.52 -11.30 -22.18
CA ALA A 33 13.37 -12.74 -22.00
C ALA A 33 11.90 -13.11 -21.77
N ARG A 34 11.08 -13.04 -22.84
CA ARG A 34 9.86 -13.85 -22.99
C ARG A 34 9.38 -13.86 -24.44
N THR A 35 9.62 -14.99 -25.10
CA THR A 35 8.95 -15.40 -26.34
C THR A 35 7.44 -15.49 -26.09
N ARG A 36 6.70 -14.41 -26.39
CA ARG A 36 5.25 -14.46 -26.55
C ARG A 36 4.93 -14.90 -27.96
N THR A 37 4.46 -16.13 -28.11
CA THR A 37 3.73 -16.58 -29.29
C THR A 37 2.55 -15.64 -29.53
N ARG A 38 2.51 -15.00 -30.70
CA ARG A 38 1.34 -14.23 -31.16
C ARG A 38 0.25 -15.22 -31.57
N CYS A 39 -0.72 -15.48 -30.69
CA CYS A 39 -2.03 -15.95 -31.13
C CYS A 39 -2.83 -14.73 -31.62
N ALA A 40 -3.32 -14.79 -32.85
CA ALA A 40 -4.15 -13.73 -33.43
C ALA A 40 -5.52 -13.66 -32.73
N PRO A 41 -6.12 -12.47 -32.56
CA PRO A 41 -7.48 -12.35 -32.03
C PRO A 41 -8.51 -12.68 -33.12
N THR A 42 -9.08 -13.88 -33.07
CA THR A 42 -10.34 -14.15 -33.78
C THR A 42 -11.46 -13.37 -33.11
N ARG A 43 -12.04 -12.42 -33.86
CA ARG A 43 -13.10 -11.52 -33.40
C ARG A 43 -14.46 -12.22 -33.42
N SER A 44 -14.74 -13.06 -32.42
CA SER A 44 -16.11 -13.57 -32.22
C SER A 44 -16.91 -12.59 -31.35
N ASN A 45 -17.93 -11.97 -31.95
CA ASN A 45 -18.90 -11.16 -31.23
C ASN A 45 -19.93 -12.08 -30.56
N HIS A 46 -19.61 -12.63 -29.38
CA HIS A 46 -20.64 -13.17 -28.49
C HIS A 46 -21.10 -12.09 -27.52
N HIS A 47 -22.26 -11.53 -27.83
CA HIS A 47 -22.95 -10.53 -27.02
C HIS A 47 -23.62 -11.23 -25.82
N LEU A 48 -22.82 -11.77 -24.90
CA LEU A 48 -23.31 -12.31 -23.64
C LEU A 48 -23.76 -11.14 -22.75
N SER A 49 -25.08 -11.02 -22.59
CA SER A 49 -25.72 -10.12 -21.65
C SER A 49 -25.45 -10.58 -20.22
N ILE A 50 -24.31 -10.17 -19.67
CA ILE A 50 -24.03 -10.32 -18.23
C ILE A 50 -25.06 -9.49 -17.47
N SER A 51 -25.84 -10.16 -16.63
CA SER A 51 -26.90 -9.56 -15.82
C SER A 51 -26.32 -8.54 -14.83
N GLN A 52 -26.75 -7.28 -14.93
CA GLN A 52 -26.27 -6.17 -14.09
C GLN A 52 -26.83 -6.20 -12.64
N SER A 53 -26.96 -7.38 -12.02
CA SER A 53 -27.87 -7.58 -10.87
C SER A 53 -27.23 -7.56 -9.47
N THR A 54 -25.91 -7.46 -9.32
CA THR A 54 -25.22 -7.57 -8.01
C THR A 54 -24.25 -6.44 -7.64
N ALA A 55 -23.89 -5.55 -8.57
CA ALA A 55 -22.81 -4.57 -8.37
C ALA A 55 -23.23 -3.19 -7.81
N GLN A 56 -24.52 -2.91 -7.58
CA GLN A 56 -24.97 -1.56 -7.17
C GLN A 56 -24.74 -1.20 -5.69
N ILE A 57 -24.27 -2.12 -4.85
CA ILE A 57 -24.29 -1.96 -3.38
C ILE A 57 -23.19 -1.02 -2.83
N ILE A 58 -22.09 -0.76 -3.56
CA ILE A 58 -20.89 -0.11 -2.98
C ILE A 58 -20.62 1.33 -3.48
N LEU A 59 -21.13 1.75 -4.65
CA LEU A 59 -20.77 3.04 -5.26
C LEU A 59 -21.83 4.17 -5.17
N ALA A 60 -23.03 3.90 -4.63
CA ALA A 60 -24.15 4.85 -4.58
C ALA A 60 -24.07 5.91 -3.44
N ALA A 61 -22.92 6.08 -2.77
CA ALA A 61 -22.83 6.81 -1.50
C ALA A 61 -22.35 8.28 -1.56
N SER A 62 -21.95 8.81 -2.73
CA SER A 62 -21.06 10.01 -2.77
C SER A 62 -21.48 11.20 -3.64
N LYS A 63 -22.51 11.12 -4.49
CA LYS A 63 -22.93 12.27 -5.33
C LYS A 63 -24.46 12.39 -5.43
N SER A 64 -24.94 13.62 -5.16
CA SER A 64 -26.34 14.09 -5.21
C SER A 64 -27.39 13.25 -4.46
N THR A 65 -27.48 13.44 -3.14
CA THR A 65 -28.62 12.94 -2.32
C THR A 65 -29.09 13.99 -1.31
N SER A 66 -29.35 15.23 -1.75
CA SER A 66 -29.82 16.30 -0.86
C SER A 66 -31.35 16.42 -0.71
N LEU A 67 -32.16 15.70 -1.51
CA LEU A 67 -33.61 15.95 -1.61
C LEU A 67 -34.56 14.73 -1.49
N GLN A 68 -34.08 13.52 -1.16
CA GLN A 68 -34.97 12.34 -0.94
C GLN A 68 -34.78 11.62 0.41
N LEU A 69 -34.26 12.30 1.45
CA LEU A 69 -33.97 11.66 2.73
C LEU A 69 -35.15 11.56 3.73
N LYS A 70 -36.38 11.96 3.35
CA LYS A 70 -37.50 12.14 4.30
C LYS A 70 -38.49 10.96 4.42
N THR A 71 -38.59 10.08 3.43
CA THR A 71 -39.61 9.01 3.40
C THR A 71 -39.17 7.67 3.99
N SER A 72 -37.88 7.33 3.97
CA SER A 72 -37.38 6.04 4.49
C SER A 72 -37.41 5.88 6.02
N SER A 73 -37.73 6.95 6.77
CA SER A 73 -37.69 6.97 8.24
C SER A 73 -38.84 6.21 8.92
N SER A 74 -40.00 6.03 8.27
CA SER A 74 -41.16 5.32 8.87
C SER A 74 -41.00 3.80 8.79
N GLU A 75 -40.76 3.27 7.59
CA GLU A 75 -40.67 1.83 7.34
C GLU A 75 -39.51 1.17 8.11
N ASP A 76 -38.35 1.85 8.17
CA ASP A 76 -37.18 1.37 8.92
C ASP A 76 -37.46 1.34 10.44
N LYS A 77 -38.36 2.18 10.97
CA LYS A 77 -38.80 2.10 12.38
C LYS A 77 -39.71 0.91 12.64
N GLU A 78 -40.64 0.61 11.75
CA GLU A 78 -41.56 -0.52 11.92
C GLU A 78 -40.82 -1.86 11.80
N GLN A 79 -39.93 -2.01 10.80
CA GLN A 79 -39.07 -3.19 10.69
C GLN A 79 -38.17 -3.37 11.92
N ARG A 80 -37.63 -2.28 12.50
CA ARG A 80 -36.86 -2.35 13.76
C ARG A 80 -37.66 -2.86 14.95
N GLN A 81 -38.98 -2.65 15.00
CA GLN A 81 -39.82 -3.20 16.06
C GLN A 81 -40.04 -4.71 15.90
N LYS A 82 -40.10 -5.22 14.66
CA LYS A 82 -40.31 -6.66 14.38
C LYS A 82 -39.04 -7.52 14.54
N LEU A 83 -37.84 -6.92 14.46
CA LEU A 83 -36.58 -7.64 14.68
C LEU A 83 -36.38 -8.12 16.13
N GLY A 84 -35.95 -9.37 16.31
CA GLY A 84 -35.62 -9.95 17.61
C GLY A 84 -34.40 -9.31 18.28
N ARG A 85 -34.28 -9.45 19.61
CA ARG A 85 -33.19 -8.84 20.42
C ARG A 85 -31.79 -9.17 19.87
N ARG A 86 -31.58 -10.39 19.37
CA ARG A 86 -30.30 -10.85 18.80
C ARG A 86 -29.91 -10.10 17.53
N ASP A 87 -30.86 -9.88 16.62
CA ASP A 87 -30.56 -9.26 15.32
C ASP A 87 -30.48 -7.74 15.41
N ARG A 88 -31.23 -7.12 16.34
CA ARG A 88 -30.98 -5.72 16.74
C ARG A 88 -29.54 -5.52 17.22
N LYS A 89 -29.01 -6.44 18.04
CA LYS A 89 -27.60 -6.41 18.47
C LYS A 89 -26.65 -6.55 17.28
N LYS A 90 -26.83 -7.54 16.41
CA LYS A 90 -26.00 -7.70 15.19
C LYS A 90 -25.99 -6.43 14.32
N ARG A 91 -27.16 -5.81 14.07
CA ARG A 91 -27.28 -4.57 13.28
C ARG A 91 -26.56 -3.39 13.94
N LEU A 92 -26.59 -3.30 15.28
CA LEU A 92 -25.82 -2.29 16.03
C LEU A 92 -24.31 -2.55 15.95
N ASP A 93 -23.87 -3.79 16.13
CA ASP A 93 -22.45 -4.18 16.05
C ASP A 93 -21.89 -3.88 14.64
N GLU A 94 -22.67 -4.15 13.58
CA GLU A 94 -22.28 -3.86 12.20
C GLU A 94 -22.23 -2.35 11.89
N LEU A 95 -23.23 -1.58 12.34
CA LEU A 95 -23.17 -0.11 12.27
C LEU A 95 -21.97 0.45 13.03
N GLN A 96 -21.56 -0.15 14.15
CA GLN A 96 -20.34 0.24 14.87
C GLN A 96 -19.07 -0.09 14.07
N LYS A 97 -18.99 -1.25 13.40
CA LYS A 97 -17.87 -1.55 12.48
C LYS A 97 -17.81 -0.54 11.34
N GLN A 98 -18.92 -0.27 10.67
CA GLN A 98 -18.98 0.72 9.57
C GLN A 98 -18.53 2.11 10.05
N ARG A 99 -18.97 2.56 11.23
CA ARG A 99 -18.50 3.81 11.86
C ARG A 99 -17.01 3.80 12.23
N ARG A 100 -16.43 2.66 12.58
CA ARG A 100 -14.98 2.51 12.82
C ARG A 100 -14.21 2.64 11.50
N ARG A 101 -14.65 1.91 10.46
CA ARG A 101 -14.07 1.92 9.12
C ARG A 101 -14.13 3.30 8.46
N ASN A 102 -15.27 4.00 8.56
CA ASN A 102 -15.41 5.38 8.06
C ASN A 102 -14.52 6.38 8.81
N ARG A 103 -14.33 6.22 10.14
CA ARG A 103 -13.39 7.04 10.92
C ARG A 103 -11.93 6.82 10.49
N TRP A 104 -11.56 5.57 10.23
CA TRP A 104 -10.23 5.24 9.72
C TRP A 104 -10.01 5.80 8.30
N MET A 105 -10.98 5.62 7.40
CA MET A 105 -10.97 6.20 6.05
C MET A 105 -10.86 7.72 6.05
N LYS A 106 -11.57 8.41 6.95
CA LYS A 106 -11.46 9.86 7.11
C LYS A 106 -10.04 10.31 7.53
N ARG A 107 -9.24 9.44 8.14
CA ARG A 107 -7.90 9.76 8.67
C ARG A 107 -6.73 9.32 7.78
N TYR A 108 -6.89 8.23 7.01
CA TYR A 108 -5.83 7.65 6.18
C TYR A 108 -6.22 7.34 4.73
N GLY A 109 -7.50 7.42 4.38
CA GLY A 109 -8.00 7.15 3.03
C GLY A 109 -7.86 8.31 2.05
N THR A 110 -7.39 9.49 2.49
CA THR A 110 -7.18 10.66 1.61
C THR A 110 -5.83 11.32 1.86
N VAL A 111 -5.29 11.98 0.83
CA VAL A 111 -4.01 12.71 0.91
C VAL A 111 -4.10 13.88 1.88
N GLU A 112 -5.23 14.58 1.90
CA GLU A 112 -5.52 15.69 2.82
C GLU A 112 -5.48 15.24 4.29
N ALA A 113 -6.02 14.07 4.59
CA ALA A 113 -6.01 13.52 5.95
C ALA A 113 -4.60 13.09 6.40
N LEU A 114 -3.78 12.57 5.47
CA LEU A 114 -2.35 12.31 5.70
C LEU A 114 -1.57 13.61 5.91
N GLN A 115 -1.88 14.68 5.15
CA GLN A 115 -1.31 16.02 5.35
C GLN A 115 -1.70 16.62 6.70
N GLN A 116 -2.95 16.44 7.15
CA GLN A 116 -3.39 16.87 8.48
C GLN A 116 -2.70 16.08 9.61
N THR A 117 -2.38 14.79 9.38
CA THR A 117 -1.81 13.91 10.42
C THR A 117 -0.27 13.99 10.50
N PHE A 118 0.41 14.11 9.36
CA PHE A 118 1.89 14.04 9.25
C PHE A 118 2.53 15.33 8.68
N GLY A 119 1.72 16.38 8.53
CA GLY A 119 2.14 17.68 8.01
C GLY A 119 2.12 17.79 6.48
N THR A 120 1.86 19.00 6.00
CA THR A 120 2.02 19.39 4.60
C THR A 120 3.47 19.77 4.34
N GLY A 121 4.12 19.15 3.36
CA GLY A 121 5.48 19.52 2.95
C GLY A 121 5.51 20.78 2.07
N PRO A 122 6.70 21.33 1.79
CA PRO A 122 6.88 22.44 0.87
C PRO A 122 6.34 22.13 -0.55
N PRO A 123 5.87 23.12 -1.30
CA PRO A 123 5.33 22.91 -2.65
C PRO A 123 6.34 22.27 -3.61
N TRP A 124 7.64 22.56 -3.43
CA TRP A 124 8.76 22.02 -4.20
C TRP A 124 9.21 20.62 -3.75
N GLY A 125 8.73 20.15 -2.60
CA GLY A 125 9.15 18.92 -1.95
C GLY A 125 10.34 19.11 -1.01
N ASP A 126 10.41 18.26 -0.01
CA ASP A 126 11.42 18.22 1.05
C ASP A 126 12.18 16.89 1.11
N LEU A 127 11.64 15.82 0.51
CA LEU A 127 12.21 14.48 0.61
C LEU A 127 12.97 14.08 -0.67
N SER A 128 14.15 13.50 -0.47
CA SER A 128 14.89 12.79 -1.52
C SER A 128 14.09 11.58 -2.06
N PRO A 129 14.44 11.02 -3.23
CA PRO A 129 13.78 9.82 -3.74
C PRO A 129 13.85 8.62 -2.78
N THR A 130 14.98 8.44 -2.09
CA THR A 130 15.17 7.40 -1.05
C THR A 130 14.27 7.64 0.16
N GLN A 131 14.30 8.83 0.77
CA GLN A 131 13.42 9.17 1.89
C GLN A 131 11.93 9.09 1.51
N THR A 132 11.59 9.49 0.28
CA THR A 132 10.24 9.33 -0.28
C THR A 132 9.84 7.86 -0.35
N ARG A 133 10.76 6.96 -0.72
CA ARG A 133 10.51 5.51 -0.74
C ARG A 133 10.33 5.00 0.68
N SER A 134 11.22 5.31 1.61
CA SER A 134 11.11 4.91 3.02
C SER A 134 9.80 5.38 3.64
N LEU A 135 9.43 6.67 3.46
CA LEU A 135 8.13 7.20 3.88
C LEU A 135 6.94 6.44 3.25
N TYR A 136 7.01 6.13 1.95
CA TYR A 136 5.96 5.33 1.31
C TYR A 136 5.82 3.95 1.94
N HIS A 137 6.92 3.26 2.27
CA HIS A 137 6.89 1.98 3.00
C HIS A 137 6.28 2.11 4.39
N THR A 138 6.66 3.14 5.15
CA THR A 138 6.13 3.45 6.49
C THR A 138 4.62 3.67 6.48
N LEU A 139 4.10 4.31 5.42
CA LEU A 139 2.67 4.61 5.27
C LEU A 139 1.83 3.44 4.70
N LEU A 140 2.43 2.29 4.38
CA LEU A 140 1.67 1.15 3.88
C LEU A 140 0.77 0.55 4.97
N PRO A 141 -0.45 0.10 4.64
CA PRO A 141 -1.42 -0.43 5.60
C PRO A 141 -1.09 -1.86 6.06
N ARG A 142 0.19 -2.19 6.30
CA ARG A 142 0.68 -3.52 6.71
C ARG A 142 -0.03 -4.06 7.95
N SER A 143 -0.38 -3.18 8.88
CA SER A 143 -1.17 -3.51 10.07
C SER A 143 -2.58 -4.03 9.75
N LEU A 144 -3.18 -3.68 8.60
CA LEU A 144 -4.44 -4.31 8.16
C LEU A 144 -4.28 -5.77 7.77
N LEU A 145 -3.14 -6.15 7.17
CA LEU A 145 -2.82 -7.56 6.89
C LEU A 145 -2.67 -8.34 8.20
N ALA A 146 -1.96 -7.78 9.19
CA ALA A 146 -1.84 -8.38 10.52
C ALA A 146 -3.20 -8.56 11.24
N LEU A 147 -4.15 -7.62 11.09
CA LEU A 147 -5.51 -7.78 11.64
C LEU A 147 -6.27 -8.98 11.01
N ASN A 148 -6.00 -9.28 9.75
CA ASN A 148 -6.55 -10.45 9.06
C ASN A 148 -5.88 -11.76 9.51
N GLU A 149 -4.56 -11.78 9.64
CA GLU A 149 -3.79 -12.92 10.16
C GLU A 149 -4.21 -13.31 11.59
N LEU A 150 -4.60 -12.33 12.42
CA LEU A 150 -5.18 -12.53 13.75
C LEU A 150 -6.65 -12.96 13.73
N GLY A 151 -7.30 -13.00 12.56
CA GLY A 151 -8.72 -13.37 12.40
C GLY A 151 -9.71 -12.38 13.03
N LEU A 152 -9.32 -11.12 13.23
CA LEU A 152 -10.12 -10.11 13.94
C LEU A 152 -11.11 -9.38 13.05
N VAL A 153 -10.76 -9.17 11.78
CA VAL A 153 -11.57 -8.45 10.78
C VAL A 153 -11.54 -9.24 9.47
N LYS A 154 -12.67 -9.29 8.75
CA LYS A 154 -12.81 -10.00 7.48
C LYS A 154 -11.97 -9.37 6.36
N VAL A 155 -11.53 -10.18 5.41
CA VAL A 155 -10.81 -9.74 4.20
C VAL A 155 -11.66 -8.80 3.33
N GLU A 156 -12.93 -9.15 3.11
CA GLU A 156 -13.97 -8.35 2.46
C GLU A 156 -13.93 -6.89 2.96
N ASP A 157 -13.73 -6.74 4.27
CA ASP A 157 -13.80 -5.46 4.94
C ASP A 157 -12.50 -4.65 4.87
N LEU A 158 -11.35 -5.34 4.82
CA LEU A 158 -10.01 -4.77 4.87
C LEU A 158 -9.44 -4.42 3.50
N ALA A 159 -9.76 -5.20 2.46
CA ALA A 159 -9.16 -5.03 1.14
C ALA A 159 -9.48 -3.67 0.47
N PRO A 160 -10.74 -3.14 0.49
CA PRO A 160 -11.01 -1.79 0.01
C PRO A 160 -10.28 -0.70 0.82
N LEU A 161 -10.22 -0.86 2.15
CA LEU A 161 -9.53 0.06 3.05
C LEU A 161 -8.03 0.12 2.76
N ALA A 162 -7.39 -1.03 2.60
CA ALA A 162 -5.97 -1.14 2.28
C ALA A 162 -5.63 -0.56 0.91
N TYR A 163 -6.50 -0.76 -0.08
CA TYR A 163 -6.34 -0.19 -1.42
C TYR A 163 -6.40 1.35 -1.41
N GLU A 164 -7.43 1.94 -0.79
CA GLU A 164 -7.57 3.40 -0.73
C GLU A 164 -6.44 4.06 0.06
N ALA A 165 -6.11 3.53 1.24
CA ALA A 165 -5.00 4.05 2.04
C ALA A 165 -3.65 3.91 1.33
N ARG A 166 -3.44 2.86 0.53
CA ARG A 166 -2.23 2.77 -0.33
C ARG A 166 -2.20 3.87 -1.39
N ILE A 167 -3.33 4.19 -2.01
CA ILE A 167 -3.39 5.28 -3.00
C ILE A 167 -3.11 6.63 -2.32
N ALA A 168 -3.73 6.88 -1.16
CA ALA A 168 -3.45 8.06 -0.35
C ALA A 168 -1.96 8.14 0.04
N ALA A 169 -1.38 7.07 0.59
CA ALA A 169 0.03 6.97 0.96
C ALA A 169 0.98 7.23 -0.23
N LYS A 170 0.70 6.61 -1.38
CA LYS A 170 1.49 6.82 -2.62
C LYS A 170 1.45 8.27 -3.08
N ASN A 171 0.26 8.88 -3.06
CA ASN A 171 0.07 10.25 -3.53
C ASN A 171 0.64 11.27 -2.52
N TYR A 172 0.58 10.98 -1.22
CA TYR A 172 1.21 11.77 -0.16
C TYR A 172 2.74 11.72 -0.23
N ALA A 173 3.34 10.52 -0.36
CA ALA A 173 4.79 10.40 -0.57
C ALA A 173 5.25 11.19 -1.83
N ARG A 174 4.50 11.07 -2.94
CA ARG A 174 4.74 11.85 -4.16
C ARG A 174 4.62 13.37 -3.96
N SER A 175 3.77 13.85 -3.06
CA SER A 175 3.64 15.29 -2.76
C SER A 175 4.68 15.82 -1.76
N ARG A 176 5.45 14.95 -1.10
CA ARG A 176 6.65 15.29 -0.31
C ARG A 176 7.96 15.18 -1.10
N CYS A 177 8.01 14.33 -2.11
CA CYS A 177 9.17 14.18 -3.01
C CYS A 177 9.55 15.50 -3.71
N VAL A 178 10.86 15.74 -3.91
CA VAL A 178 11.40 16.85 -4.70
C VAL A 178 10.79 16.95 -6.11
N TRP A 179 10.58 18.16 -6.60
CA TRP A 179 9.90 18.45 -7.87
C TRP A 179 10.49 17.70 -9.09
N THR A 180 11.81 17.59 -9.19
CA THR A 180 12.49 16.83 -10.25
C THR A 180 12.07 15.35 -10.24
N GLY A 181 11.99 14.74 -9.05
CA GLY A 181 11.46 13.39 -8.85
C GLY A 181 9.99 13.26 -9.23
N ARG A 182 9.16 14.28 -8.95
CA ARG A 182 7.74 14.29 -9.37
C ARG A 182 7.60 14.27 -10.90
N VAL A 183 8.38 15.10 -11.61
CA VAL A 183 8.37 15.14 -13.07
C VAL A 183 8.82 13.80 -13.66
N GLY A 184 9.91 13.22 -13.15
CA GLY A 184 10.38 11.90 -13.58
C GLY A 184 9.34 10.78 -13.37
N VAL A 185 8.71 10.74 -12.19
CA VAL A 185 7.65 9.76 -11.89
C VAL A 185 6.40 9.99 -12.75
N PHE A 186 6.02 11.24 -13.03
CA PHE A 186 4.91 11.55 -13.94
C PHE A 186 5.19 11.06 -15.36
N LEU A 187 6.36 11.36 -15.92
CA LEU A 187 6.76 10.89 -17.26
C LEU A 187 6.81 9.35 -17.33
N PHE A 188 7.30 8.70 -16.28
CA PHE A 188 7.33 7.23 -16.20
C PHE A 188 5.93 6.62 -16.12
N ASP A 189 5.01 7.19 -15.31
CA ASP A 189 3.61 6.75 -15.25
C ASP A 189 2.90 6.94 -16.61
N GLN A 190 3.19 8.03 -17.33
CA GLN A 190 2.66 8.27 -18.68
C GLN A 190 3.17 7.25 -19.71
N TYR A 191 4.50 7.04 -19.76
CA TYR A 191 5.12 6.02 -20.61
C TYR A 191 4.54 4.63 -20.33
N ARG A 192 4.42 4.27 -19.04
CA ARG A 192 3.84 3.00 -18.64
C ARG A 192 2.38 2.87 -19.07
N SER A 193 1.56 3.91 -18.88
CA SER A 193 0.15 3.89 -19.31
C SER A 193 0.01 3.78 -20.83
N LEU A 194 0.85 4.49 -21.59
CA LEU A 194 0.88 4.39 -23.04
C LEU A 194 1.23 2.96 -23.49
N ARG A 195 2.24 2.34 -22.87
CA ARG A 195 2.66 0.96 -23.17
C ARG A 195 1.64 -0.11 -22.76
N ASP A 196 1.06 0.02 -21.56
CA ASP A 196 0.18 -1.02 -20.98
C ASP A 196 -1.28 -0.88 -21.43
N LYS A 197 -1.79 0.35 -21.63
CA LYS A 197 -3.19 0.65 -21.99
C LYS A 197 -3.38 1.27 -23.38
N GLY A 198 -2.31 1.68 -24.08
CA GLY A 198 -2.42 2.42 -25.34
C GLY A 198 -2.99 3.83 -25.19
N ARG A 199 -3.02 4.39 -23.97
CA ARG A 199 -3.67 5.67 -23.66
C ARG A 199 -2.80 6.52 -22.73
N LEU A 200 -2.64 7.79 -23.08
CA LEU A 200 -2.06 8.80 -22.19
C LEU A 200 -3.04 9.12 -21.05
N VAL A 201 -2.52 9.28 -19.83
CA VAL A 201 -3.33 9.67 -18.67
C VAL A 201 -3.54 11.19 -18.74
N LYS A 202 -4.78 11.66 -18.61
CA LYS A 202 -5.05 13.11 -18.59
C LYS A 202 -4.29 13.77 -17.42
N PRO A 203 -3.61 14.92 -17.63
CA PRO A 203 -3.00 15.67 -16.54
C PRO A 203 -4.01 15.93 -15.41
N GLY A 204 -3.57 15.80 -14.16
CA GLY A 204 -4.44 15.93 -12.98
C GLY A 204 -5.26 14.68 -12.61
N THR A 205 -5.41 13.69 -13.51
CA THR A 205 -5.97 12.39 -13.12
C THR A 205 -4.88 11.51 -12.50
N SER A 206 -5.15 10.95 -11.32
CA SER A 206 -4.22 10.02 -10.67
C SER A 206 -4.08 8.74 -11.50
N SER A 207 -2.85 8.35 -11.84
CA SER A 207 -2.54 7.11 -12.61
C SER A 207 -2.83 5.81 -11.83
N SER A 208 -3.49 5.89 -10.67
CA SER A 208 -4.09 4.73 -10.02
C SER A 208 -5.21 4.17 -10.89
N MET A 209 -5.12 2.87 -11.21
CA MET A 209 -6.26 2.08 -11.65
C MET A 209 -7.41 2.22 -10.65
N SER A 210 -8.67 2.21 -11.11
CA SER A 210 -9.84 2.23 -10.23
C SER A 210 -9.98 0.92 -9.43
N TRP A 211 -10.85 0.91 -8.42
CA TRP A 211 -11.16 -0.30 -7.66
C TRP A 211 -11.63 -1.44 -8.57
N GLU A 212 -12.55 -1.14 -9.50
CA GLU A 212 -13.07 -2.08 -10.51
C GLU A 212 -11.97 -2.60 -11.45
N GLU A 213 -11.09 -1.72 -11.94
CA GLU A 213 -9.95 -2.13 -12.77
C GLU A 213 -8.96 -3.02 -12.00
N ILE A 214 -8.76 -2.76 -10.71
CA ILE A 214 -7.91 -3.57 -9.82
C ILE A 214 -8.54 -4.92 -9.52
N TRP A 215 -9.85 -4.95 -9.26
CA TRP A 215 -10.63 -6.17 -9.08
C TRP A 215 -10.51 -7.09 -10.29
N ALA A 216 -10.97 -6.61 -11.46
CA ALA A 216 -10.99 -7.38 -12.70
C ALA A 216 -9.59 -7.89 -13.08
N LYS A 217 -8.53 -7.13 -12.78
CA LYS A 217 -7.13 -7.54 -12.98
C LYS A 217 -6.73 -8.72 -12.11
N TYR A 218 -7.04 -8.71 -10.81
CA TYR A 218 -6.64 -9.79 -9.90
C TYR A 218 -7.53 -11.02 -10.02
N GLU A 219 -8.84 -10.82 -10.22
CA GLU A 219 -9.80 -11.86 -10.57
C GLU A 219 -9.36 -12.62 -11.84
N SER A 220 -9.11 -11.90 -12.95
CA SER A 220 -8.56 -12.48 -14.19
C SER A 220 -7.19 -13.16 -14.01
N GLN A 221 -6.40 -12.72 -13.01
CA GLN A 221 -5.13 -13.37 -12.68
C GLN A 221 -5.36 -14.69 -11.95
N ILE A 222 -6.25 -14.73 -10.96
CA ILE A 222 -6.60 -15.93 -10.18
C ILE A 222 -7.27 -16.98 -11.06
N ILE A 223 -8.26 -16.59 -11.88
CA ILE A 223 -8.94 -17.50 -12.83
C ILE A 223 -7.92 -18.21 -13.73
N ARG A 224 -6.92 -17.48 -14.25
CA ARG A 224 -5.84 -18.06 -15.06
C ARG A 224 -4.94 -18.99 -14.25
N GLU A 225 -4.45 -18.55 -13.09
CA GLU A 225 -3.60 -19.36 -12.20
C GLU A 225 -4.29 -20.65 -11.74
N ARG A 226 -5.63 -20.66 -11.66
CA ARG A 226 -6.47 -21.80 -11.28
C ARG A 226 -6.79 -22.72 -12.46
N LYS A 227 -7.08 -22.14 -13.64
CA LYS A 227 -7.24 -22.88 -14.91
C LYS A 227 -5.96 -23.65 -15.28
N GLU A 228 -4.79 -23.03 -15.09
CA GLU A 228 -3.48 -23.69 -15.26
C GLU A 228 -3.25 -24.86 -14.29
N ARG A 229 -3.98 -24.91 -13.16
CA ARG A 229 -3.95 -26.01 -12.18
C ARG A 229 -5.08 -27.03 -12.36
N GLY A 230 -5.94 -26.87 -13.37
CA GLY A 230 -7.09 -27.76 -13.59
C GLY A 230 -8.13 -27.73 -12.46
N LYS A 231 -8.22 -26.64 -11.69
CA LYS A 231 -9.22 -26.49 -10.63
C LYS A 231 -10.27 -25.46 -11.03
N GLU A 232 -11.52 -25.90 -11.08
CA GLU A 232 -12.68 -25.02 -11.05
C GLU A 232 -12.78 -24.35 -9.66
N LEU A 233 -13.34 -23.14 -9.61
CA LEU A 233 -13.51 -22.35 -8.40
C LEU A 233 -14.99 -22.03 -8.23
N ASP A 234 -15.46 -22.12 -6.99
CA ASP A 234 -16.72 -21.51 -6.59
C ASP A 234 -16.62 -19.98 -6.59
N GLU A 235 -17.75 -19.28 -6.77
CA GLU A 235 -17.80 -17.82 -6.86
C GLU A 235 -17.34 -17.16 -5.55
N ASP A 236 -17.74 -17.71 -4.40
CA ASP A 236 -17.33 -17.20 -3.08
C ASP A 236 -15.82 -17.42 -2.82
N GLU A 237 -15.26 -18.57 -3.25
CA GLU A 237 -13.82 -18.82 -3.17
C GLU A 237 -13.02 -17.84 -4.03
N LEU A 238 -13.46 -17.59 -5.27
CA LEU A 238 -12.84 -16.63 -6.18
C LEU A 238 -12.89 -15.20 -5.60
N MET A 239 -14.03 -14.81 -5.03
CA MET A 239 -14.21 -13.52 -4.40
C MET A 239 -13.28 -13.34 -3.20
N MET A 240 -13.18 -14.35 -2.33
CA MET A 240 -12.30 -14.34 -1.16
C MET A 240 -10.81 -14.32 -1.55
N GLU A 241 -10.40 -15.13 -2.54
CA GLU A 241 -9.01 -15.11 -3.04
C GLU A 241 -8.67 -13.75 -3.68
N THR A 242 -9.63 -13.11 -4.36
CA THR A 242 -9.46 -11.77 -4.95
C THR A 242 -9.30 -10.70 -3.89
N TYR A 243 -10.15 -10.68 -2.85
CA TYR A 243 -9.98 -9.78 -1.70
C TYR A 243 -8.62 -10.00 -0.99
N MET A 244 -8.21 -11.25 -0.75
CA MET A 244 -6.91 -11.57 -0.15
C MET A 244 -5.75 -11.04 -1.00
N ARG A 245 -5.76 -11.32 -2.31
CA ARG A 245 -4.73 -10.86 -3.24
C ARG A 245 -4.65 -9.33 -3.28
N ILE A 246 -5.77 -8.63 -3.22
CA ILE A 246 -5.82 -7.16 -3.14
C ILE A 246 -5.22 -6.66 -1.82
N LEU A 247 -5.56 -7.27 -0.68
CA LEU A 247 -5.03 -6.89 0.64
C LEU A 247 -3.51 -7.07 0.71
N GLU A 248 -3.02 -8.26 0.38
CA GLU A 248 -1.59 -8.59 0.30
C GLU A 248 -0.83 -7.65 -0.64
N LYS A 249 -1.34 -7.47 -1.87
CA LYS A 249 -0.70 -6.60 -2.85
C LYS A 249 -0.79 -5.13 -2.47
N SER A 250 -1.74 -4.72 -1.64
CA SER A 250 -1.82 -3.35 -1.13
C SER A 250 -0.84 -3.07 0.00
N CYS A 251 -0.49 -4.08 0.79
CA CYS A 251 0.49 -3.99 1.89
C CYS A 251 1.95 -4.22 1.45
N SER A 252 2.18 -4.73 0.23
CA SER A 252 3.50 -5.03 -0.33
C SER A 252 3.97 -4.00 -1.36
N THR A 253 5.29 -3.95 -1.56
CA THR A 253 5.99 -3.12 -2.54
C THR A 253 6.53 -3.96 -3.70
N ASN A 254 7.25 -3.33 -4.62
CA ASN A 254 7.99 -4.04 -5.66
C ASN A 254 9.46 -4.05 -5.25
N GLU A 255 9.97 -5.22 -4.85
CA GLU A 255 11.35 -5.43 -4.41
C GLU A 255 12.39 -4.92 -5.41
N ALA A 256 12.13 -5.02 -6.72
CA ALA A 256 13.04 -4.50 -7.73
C ALA A 256 13.15 -2.96 -7.73
N VAL A 257 12.12 -2.26 -7.25
CA VAL A 257 12.13 -0.80 -7.02
C VAL A 257 12.74 -0.49 -5.66
N ASP A 258 12.49 -1.32 -4.65
CA ASP A 258 13.04 -1.16 -3.30
C ASP A 258 14.58 -1.27 -3.36
N ASN A 259 15.08 -2.29 -4.04
CA ASN A 259 16.50 -2.52 -4.34
C ASN A 259 17.17 -1.46 -5.23
N LEU A 260 16.41 -0.49 -5.78
CA LEU A 260 16.95 0.64 -6.53
C LEU A 260 17.13 1.89 -5.65
N PHE A 261 16.35 2.02 -4.58
CA PHE A 261 16.33 3.23 -3.73
C PHE A 261 16.84 3.00 -2.31
N LEU A 262 16.84 1.76 -1.81
CA LEU A 262 17.12 1.39 -0.41
C LEU A 262 18.35 0.47 -0.25
N LYS A 263 19.22 0.38 -1.26
CA LYS A 263 20.28 -0.65 -1.32
C LYS A 263 21.64 -0.21 -0.75
N ASP A 264 21.85 1.09 -0.59
CA ASP A 264 23.07 1.70 -0.03
C ASP A 264 22.79 2.37 1.33
N GLU A 265 22.22 1.63 2.29
CA GLU A 265 22.14 2.09 3.69
C GLU A 265 23.47 1.86 4.43
N GLY A 266 24.55 2.42 3.87
CA GLY A 266 25.79 2.67 4.59
C GLY A 266 25.67 3.97 5.37
N ASP A 267 25.36 3.86 6.67
CA ASP A 267 25.51 4.92 7.68
C ASP A 267 24.90 6.30 7.34
N ILE A 268 23.68 6.35 6.79
CA ILE A 268 22.91 7.61 6.67
C ILE A 268 22.30 7.98 8.02
N ASP A 269 23.17 8.37 8.94
CA ASP A 269 22.82 8.75 10.31
C ASP A 269 22.02 10.07 10.35
N GLY A 270 20.81 10.02 10.93
CA GLY A 270 20.00 11.22 11.24
C GLY A 270 18.58 11.32 10.64
N GLY A 271 18.14 10.39 9.77
CA GLY A 271 16.83 10.48 9.11
C GLY A 271 15.65 9.79 9.82
N ASP A 272 15.89 8.67 10.52
CA ASP A 272 14.86 7.65 10.71
C ASP A 272 13.89 7.85 11.88
N ILE A 273 14.23 8.72 12.84
CA ILE A 273 13.46 8.93 14.08
C ILE A 273 12.01 9.34 13.77
N SER A 274 11.81 10.12 12.69
CA SER A 274 10.48 10.52 12.22
C SER A 274 9.67 9.34 11.65
N LEU A 275 10.30 8.46 10.86
CA LEU A 275 9.62 7.34 10.20
C LEU A 275 9.17 6.27 11.20
N ALA A 276 9.98 5.96 12.21
CA ALA A 276 9.61 5.02 13.27
C ALA A 276 8.39 5.53 14.07
N SER A 277 8.32 6.84 14.35
CA SER A 277 7.17 7.44 15.02
C SER A 277 5.91 7.39 14.17
N ILE A 278 6.00 7.60 12.85
CA ILE A 278 4.88 7.50 11.91
C ILE A 278 4.34 6.06 11.86
N ALA A 279 5.22 5.05 11.77
CA ALA A 279 4.82 3.63 11.79
C ALA A 279 4.08 3.27 13.09
N SER A 280 4.67 3.60 14.24
CA SER A 280 4.08 3.30 15.55
C SER A 280 2.72 3.98 15.73
N GLN A 281 2.59 5.23 15.29
CA GLN A 281 1.33 5.97 15.34
C GLN A 281 0.26 5.33 14.45
N LEU A 282 0.60 4.89 13.23
CA LEU A 282 -0.31 4.17 12.33
C LEU A 282 -0.81 2.86 12.92
N GLU A 283 0.08 2.04 13.50
CA GLU A 283 -0.28 0.77 14.14
C GLU A 283 -1.19 0.99 15.35
N LYS A 284 -0.85 1.98 16.19
CA LYS A 284 -1.66 2.38 17.35
C LYS A 284 -3.04 2.86 16.94
N ASP A 285 -3.15 3.69 15.91
CA ASP A 285 -4.43 4.22 15.41
C ASP A 285 -5.26 3.15 14.68
N VAL A 286 -4.63 2.21 13.97
CA VAL A 286 -5.32 1.04 13.39
C VAL A 286 -5.94 0.18 14.50
N ARG A 287 -5.16 -0.15 15.54
CA ARG A 287 -5.66 -0.89 16.71
C ARG A 287 -6.77 -0.13 17.45
N ALA A 288 -6.59 1.17 17.69
CA ALA A 288 -7.54 1.99 18.45
C ALA A 288 -8.84 2.33 17.70
N ILE A 289 -8.79 2.51 16.38
CA ILE A 289 -9.96 2.90 15.57
C ILE A 289 -10.72 1.67 15.08
N LEU A 290 -10.04 0.64 14.57
CA LEU A 290 -10.70 -0.49 13.92
C LEU A 290 -11.14 -1.60 14.89
N LEU A 291 -10.45 -1.79 16.03
CA LEU A 291 -10.81 -2.82 17.00
C LEU A 291 -11.68 -2.27 18.15
N SER A 292 -12.54 -3.13 18.68
CA SER A 292 -13.27 -2.89 19.93
C SER A 292 -12.38 -3.29 21.12
N PRO A 293 -12.63 -2.78 22.34
CA PRO A 293 -11.86 -3.19 23.53
C PRO A 293 -11.82 -4.72 23.74
N SER A 294 -12.89 -5.42 23.35
CA SER A 294 -12.96 -6.89 23.40
C SER A 294 -12.11 -7.60 22.33
N GLU A 295 -11.88 -6.95 21.19
CA GLU A 295 -11.01 -7.46 20.11
C GLU A 295 -9.53 -7.13 20.42
N ILE A 296 -9.24 -5.95 20.99
CA ILE A 296 -7.90 -5.57 21.47
C ILE A 296 -7.39 -6.57 22.52
N THR A 297 -8.19 -6.84 23.56
CA THR A 297 -7.81 -7.81 24.60
C THR A 297 -7.72 -9.27 24.11
N LYS A 298 -8.32 -9.60 22.96
CA LYS A 298 -8.08 -10.88 22.27
C LYS A 298 -6.76 -10.85 21.50
N ALA A 299 -6.51 -9.79 20.73
CA ALA A 299 -5.28 -9.56 19.97
C ALA A 299 -4.03 -9.66 20.86
N GLU A 300 -4.02 -8.96 22.00
CA GLU A 300 -2.93 -9.03 22.98
C GLU A 300 -2.71 -10.43 23.54
N LYS A 301 -3.79 -11.20 23.75
CA LYS A 301 -3.71 -12.59 24.24
C LYS A 301 -3.18 -13.54 23.16
N THR A 302 -3.46 -13.28 21.89
CA THR A 302 -2.90 -14.06 20.77
C THR A 302 -1.44 -13.70 20.50
N GLU A 303 -1.07 -12.42 20.55
CA GLU A 303 0.30 -11.94 20.39
C GLU A 303 1.20 -12.51 21.50
N LYS A 304 0.82 -12.35 22.78
CA LYS A 304 1.57 -12.92 23.93
C LYS A 304 1.71 -14.45 23.86
N LYS A 305 0.75 -15.17 23.26
CA LYS A 305 0.86 -16.62 23.02
C LYS A 305 1.87 -16.94 21.92
N LEU A 306 1.90 -16.15 20.86
CA LEU A 306 2.77 -16.31 19.70
C LEU A 306 4.23 -15.94 20.05
N GLU A 307 4.46 -14.84 20.76
CA GLU A 307 5.75 -14.47 21.35
C GLU A 307 6.30 -15.59 22.25
N LYS A 308 5.47 -16.11 23.17
CA LYS A 308 5.85 -17.23 24.05
C LYS A 308 6.14 -18.52 23.29
N LYS A 309 5.54 -18.73 22.10
CA LYS A 309 5.85 -19.85 21.21
C LYS A 309 7.21 -19.64 20.54
N GLN A 310 7.45 -18.45 19.96
CA GLN A 310 8.72 -18.09 19.31
C GLN A 310 9.90 -18.12 20.29
N LEU A 311 9.74 -17.61 21.52
CA LEU A 311 10.78 -17.65 22.55
C LEU A 311 11.20 -19.09 22.86
N LYS A 312 10.22 -19.99 23.05
CA LYS A 312 10.45 -21.42 23.27
C LYS A 312 11.11 -22.12 22.07
N GLU A 313 10.91 -21.61 20.86
CA GLU A 313 11.51 -22.11 19.64
C GLU A 313 12.98 -21.69 19.53
N ARG A 314 13.28 -20.40 19.73
CA ARG A 314 14.65 -19.88 19.83
C ARG A 314 15.45 -20.56 20.94
N GLU A 315 14.86 -20.76 22.13
CA GLU A 315 15.48 -21.53 23.21
C GLU A 315 15.82 -22.97 22.81
N LYS A 316 14.96 -23.64 22.02
CA LYS A 316 15.21 -25.01 21.54
C LYS A 316 16.35 -25.02 20.52
N GLU A 317 16.33 -24.09 19.58
CA GLU A 317 17.37 -23.90 18.57
C GLU A 317 18.73 -23.64 19.24
N GLU A 318 18.79 -22.72 20.21
CA GLU A 318 20.01 -22.43 20.96
C GLU A 318 20.49 -23.65 21.78
N LYS A 319 19.58 -24.39 22.42
CA LYS A 319 19.91 -25.66 23.11
C LYS A 319 20.43 -26.73 22.14
N MET A 320 19.98 -26.74 20.89
CA MET A 320 20.49 -27.64 19.84
C MET A 320 21.86 -27.19 19.33
N ARG A 321 22.07 -25.89 19.10
CA ARG A 321 23.37 -25.30 18.74
C ARG A 321 24.43 -25.57 19.80
N ARG A 322 24.15 -25.22 21.07
CA ARG A 322 25.04 -25.53 22.22
C ARG A 322 25.35 -27.03 22.36
N LYS A 323 24.44 -27.93 21.96
CA LYS A 323 24.69 -29.39 21.93
C LYS A 323 25.56 -29.81 20.74
N ALA A 324 25.44 -29.16 19.58
CA ALA A 324 26.30 -29.38 18.43
C ALA A 324 27.74 -28.91 18.73
N ASP A 325 27.90 -27.69 19.23
CA ASP A 325 29.20 -27.10 19.60
C ASP A 325 29.96 -28.00 20.59
N ARG A 326 29.27 -28.48 21.64
CA ARG A 326 29.83 -29.46 22.61
C ARG A 326 30.22 -30.80 21.98
N LYS A 327 29.53 -31.27 20.94
CA LYS A 327 29.90 -32.50 20.22
C LYS A 327 31.12 -32.26 19.33
N GLU A 328 31.18 -31.11 18.66
CA GLU A 328 32.32 -30.70 17.84
C GLU A 328 33.58 -30.51 18.68
N GLU A 329 33.47 -29.84 19.83
CA GLU A 329 34.58 -29.66 20.77
C GLU A 329 35.10 -31.02 21.28
N ARG A 330 34.20 -31.97 21.60
CA ARG A 330 34.59 -33.35 21.96
C ARG A 330 35.31 -34.06 20.82
N ARG A 331 34.93 -33.85 19.55
CA ARG A 331 35.66 -34.37 18.37
C ARG A 331 37.05 -33.72 18.23
N LYS A 332 37.14 -32.40 18.33
CA LYS A 332 38.40 -31.62 18.32
C LYS A 332 39.33 -31.96 19.49
N ARG A 333 38.78 -32.34 20.66
CA ARG A 333 39.57 -32.88 21.78
C ARG A 333 40.12 -34.26 21.41
N LYS A 334 39.29 -35.20 20.94
CA LYS A 334 39.76 -36.53 20.51
C LYS A 334 40.86 -36.45 19.44
N LEU A 335 40.69 -35.61 18.40
CA LEU A 335 41.68 -35.38 17.34
C LEU A 335 43.00 -34.72 17.79
N ARG A 336 43.14 -34.31 19.06
CA ARG A 336 44.41 -33.81 19.63
C ARG A 336 45.14 -34.84 20.49
N TRP A 337 44.56 -36.04 20.67
CA TRP A 337 45.16 -37.18 21.35
C TRP A 337 45.62 -38.29 20.37
N TRP A 338 45.33 -38.10 19.08
CA TRP A 338 45.86 -38.85 17.95
C TRP A 338 46.83 -37.94 17.19
#